data_AF-A0A1I8P2W3-F1
#
_entry.id   AF-A0A1I8P2W3-F1
#
_cell.length_a   1.000
_cell.length_b   1.000
_cell.length_c   1.000
_cell.angle_alpha   90.00
_cell.angle_beta   90.00
_cell.angle_gamma   90.00
#
_symmetry.space_group_name_H-M   'P 1'
#
loop_
_entity.id
_entity.type
_entity.pdbx_description
1 polymer ?
#
loop_
_entity_poly.entity_id
_entity_poly.type
_entity_poly.pdbx_seq_one_letter_code
_entity_poly.pdbx_strand_id
1 'polypeptide(L)'
;MVLLHSGVKSQNMEDVANLMTNCLKKYPVSDEEFVRQHAMDNDLSLASDSYKCFGMCVVQGRGWFIDDVLIDDAYIKAEGNGILAKRGDQLHNFAKECKLLVGANKCDTVFQVTNCMDDKIKELLRLLKLF
;
A
#
# COMPACT_ATOMS: atom_id res chain seq x y z
N MET A 1 22.61 12.64 20.46
CA MET A 1 22.01 13.55 19.47
C MET A 1 21.02 12.71 18.67
N VAL A 2 19.72 12.81 18.98
CA VAL A 2 18.68 12.05 18.27
C VAL A 2 18.37 12.80 16.99
N LEU A 3 18.81 12.26 15.85
CA LEU A 3 18.49 12.84 14.55
C LEU A 3 17.11 12.36 14.11
N LEU A 4 16.08 13.12 14.49
CA LEU A 4 14.75 13.08 13.87
C LEU A 4 14.87 13.64 12.45
N HIS A 5 15.12 12.77 11.47
CA HIS A 5 14.97 13.14 10.06
C HIS A 5 13.51 12.94 9.65
N SER A 6 12.68 13.93 9.97
CA SER A 6 11.39 14.15 9.29
C SER A 6 11.67 14.67 7.88
N GLY A 7 12.00 13.76 6.97
CA GLY A 7 12.20 14.05 5.56
C GLY A 7 11.71 12.85 4.76
N VAL A 8 10.49 12.92 4.23
CA VAL A 8 10.04 12.00 3.19
C VAL A 8 10.97 12.17 2.01
N LYS A 9 12.01 11.32 1.94
CA LYS A 9 12.98 11.25 0.86
C LYS A 9 12.18 10.94 -0.40
N SER A 10 12.30 11.76 -1.45
CA SER A 10 11.88 11.32 -2.79
C SER A 10 12.62 10.02 -3.06
N GLN A 11 11.92 8.88 -3.01
CA GLN A 11 12.56 7.59 -3.20
C GLN A 11 13.05 7.56 -4.64
N ASN A 12 14.37 7.62 -4.85
CA ASN A 12 14.91 7.35 -6.17
C ASN A 12 14.64 5.87 -6.49
N MET A 13 14.63 5.50 -7.78
CA MET A 13 14.25 4.15 -8.21
C MET A 13 15.11 3.05 -7.56
N GLU A 14 16.36 3.38 -7.21
CA GLU A 14 17.28 2.49 -6.51
C GLU A 14 16.84 2.20 -5.07
N ASP A 15 16.41 3.22 -4.32
CA ASP A 15 15.88 3.05 -2.96
C ASP A 15 14.63 2.15 -2.97
N VAL A 16 13.76 2.32 -3.97
CA VAL A 16 12.57 1.46 -4.14
C VAL A 16 12.97 0.03 -4.48
N ALA A 17 13.89 -0.16 -5.42
CA ALA A 17 14.36 -1.49 -5.83
C ALA A 17 15.02 -2.25 -4.66
N ASN A 18 15.84 -1.54 -3.87
CA ASN A 18 16.48 -2.09 -2.68
C ASN A 18 15.44 -2.49 -1.61
N LEU A 19 14.43 -1.65 -1.39
CA LEU A 19 13.32 -1.98 -0.48
C LEU A 19 12.59 -3.25 -0.93
N MET A 20 12.19 -3.33 -2.20
CA MET A 20 11.52 -4.50 -2.77
C MET A 20 12.37 -5.77 -2.61
N THR A 21 13.67 -5.67 -2.94
CA THR A 21 14.64 -6.78 -2.81
C THR A 21 14.75 -7.27 -1.37
N ASN A 22 14.83 -6.36 -0.41
CA ASN A 22 14.95 -6.71 1.01
C ASN A 22 13.67 -7.34 1.54
N CYS A 23 12.50 -6.83 1.13
CA CYS A 23 11.23 -7.42 1.49
C CYS A 23 11.03 -8.82 0.90
N LEU A 24 11.43 -9.05 -0.36
CA LEU A 24 11.41 -10.37 -1.00
C LEU A 24 12.33 -11.38 -0.30
N LYS A 25 13.51 -10.95 0.15
CA LYS A 25 14.41 -11.81 0.94
C LYS A 25 13.78 -12.24 2.26
N LYS A 26 13.01 -11.36 2.89
CA LYS A 26 12.36 -11.62 4.18
C LYS A 26 11.07 -12.44 4.04
N TYR A 27 10.31 -12.17 2.99
CA TYR A 27 9.04 -12.81 2.67
C TYR A 27 9.08 -13.27 1.21
N PRO A 28 9.61 -14.48 0.95
CA PRO A 28 9.73 -14.99 -0.41
C PRO A 28 8.35 -15.18 -1.04
N VAL A 29 8.14 -14.58 -2.20
CA VAL A 29 6.93 -14.68 -3.02
C VAL A 29 7.34 -15.24 -4.37
N SER A 30 6.56 -16.19 -4.91
CA SER A 30 6.82 -16.74 -6.24
C SER A 30 6.37 -15.79 -7.35
N ASP A 31 7.02 -15.87 -8.51
CA ASP A 31 6.59 -15.11 -9.70
C ASP A 31 5.15 -15.45 -10.10
N GLU A 32 4.74 -16.71 -9.96
CA GLU A 32 3.35 -17.16 -10.20
C GLU A 32 2.37 -16.44 -9.27
N GLU A 33 2.73 -16.29 -8.00
CA GLU A 33 1.89 -15.57 -7.05
C GLU A 33 1.80 -14.08 -7.40
N PHE A 34 2.89 -13.44 -7.84
CA PHE A 34 2.84 -12.07 -8.34
C PHE A 34 1.90 -11.95 -9.55
N VAL A 35 2.04 -12.83 -10.54
CA VAL A 35 1.17 -12.82 -11.74
C VAL A 35 -0.29 -12.96 -11.34
N ARG A 36 -0.59 -13.90 -10.43
CA ARG A 36 -1.96 -14.13 -9.93
C ARG A 36 -2.54 -12.91 -9.23
N GLN A 37 -1.74 -12.20 -8.43
CA GLN A 37 -2.15 -11.02 -7.66
C GLN A 37 -2.08 -9.70 -8.46
N HIS A 38 -1.64 -9.73 -9.71
CA HIS A 38 -1.71 -8.59 -10.64
C HIS A 38 -2.81 -8.77 -11.71
N ALA A 39 -3.52 -9.90 -11.72
CA ALA A 39 -4.57 -10.17 -12.68
C ALA A 39 -5.82 -9.32 -12.38
N MET A 40 -6.58 -8.92 -13.41
CA MET A 40 -7.68 -7.95 -13.25
C MET A 40 -8.82 -8.39 -12.30
N ASP A 41 -8.93 -9.69 -12.01
CA ASP A 41 -9.97 -10.27 -11.15
C ASP A 41 -9.46 -10.68 -9.74
N ASN A 42 -8.27 -10.22 -9.34
CA ASN A 42 -7.58 -10.45 -8.06
C ASN A 42 -8.46 -11.00 -6.93
N ASP A 43 -8.53 -12.33 -6.81
CA ASP A 43 -9.14 -12.96 -5.64
C ASP A 43 -8.17 -12.80 -4.46
N LEU A 44 -8.43 -11.79 -3.63
CA LEU A 44 -7.66 -11.46 -2.45
C LEU A 44 -7.58 -12.62 -1.45
N SER A 45 -8.54 -13.56 -1.49
CA SER A 45 -8.51 -14.75 -0.64
C SER A 45 -7.38 -15.72 -1.00
N LEU A 46 -6.87 -15.64 -2.22
CA LEU A 46 -5.80 -16.49 -2.72
C LEU A 46 -4.40 -16.04 -2.27
N ALA A 47 -4.26 -14.80 -1.77
CA ALA A 47 -2.98 -14.26 -1.35
C ALA A 47 -2.40 -15.06 -0.17
N SER A 48 -1.18 -15.57 -0.33
CA SER A 48 -0.48 -16.26 0.74
C SER A 48 -0.10 -15.30 1.88
N ASP A 49 0.16 -15.85 3.07
CA ASP A 49 0.70 -15.06 4.18
C ASP A 49 2.03 -14.38 3.80
N SER A 50 2.86 -15.05 2.98
CA SER A 50 4.12 -14.47 2.50
C SER A 50 3.88 -13.25 1.62
N TYR A 51 2.92 -13.31 0.69
CA TYR A 51 2.54 -12.17 -0.14
C TYR A 51 2.02 -10.99 0.68
N LYS A 52 1.14 -11.27 1.64
CA LYS A 52 0.59 -10.25 2.54
C LYS A 52 1.69 -9.58 3.36
N CYS A 53 2.61 -10.37 3.93
CA CYS A 53 3.72 -9.84 4.72
C CYS A 53 4.79 -9.13 3.86
N PHE A 54 4.99 -9.58 2.62
CA PHE A 54 5.79 -8.85 1.63
C PHE A 54 5.20 -7.47 1.39
N GLY A 55 3.90 -7.38 1.10
CA GLY A 55 3.18 -6.11 0.93
C GLY A 55 3.33 -5.20 2.16
N MET A 56 3.10 -5.74 3.36
CA MET A 56 3.31 -5.01 4.62
C MET A 56 4.73 -4.44 4.73
N CYS A 57 5.76 -5.24 4.45
CA CYS A 57 7.14 -4.81 4.49
C CYS A 57 7.41 -3.63 3.55
N VAL A 58 6.87 -3.68 2.32
CA VAL A 58 7.05 -2.61 1.32
C VAL A 58 6.38 -1.33 1.78
N VAL A 59 5.12 -1.38 2.21
CA VAL A 59 4.39 -0.15 2.59
C VAL A 59 4.90 0.46 3.90
N GLN A 60 5.39 -0.37 4.84
CA GLN A 60 6.11 0.12 6.02
C GLN A 60 7.45 0.76 5.65
N GLY A 61 8.22 0.17 4.72
CA GLY A 61 9.47 0.75 4.22
C GLY A 61 9.28 2.07 3.46
N ARG A 62 8.08 2.29 2.91
CA ARG A 62 7.65 3.58 2.34
C ARG A 62 7.18 4.59 3.37
N GLY A 63 7.04 4.19 4.63
CA GLY A 63 6.51 5.02 5.72
C GLY A 63 5.00 5.23 5.67
N TRP A 64 4.28 4.43 4.88
CA TRP A 64 2.82 4.51 4.78
C TRP A 64 2.13 3.80 5.93
N PHE A 65 2.82 2.85 6.57
CA PHE A 65 2.30 2.14 7.74
C PHE A 65 3.35 2.14 8.86
N ILE A 66 2.86 2.24 10.09
CA ILE A 66 3.62 1.90 11.31
C ILE A 66 2.88 0.74 11.94
N ASP A 67 3.56 -0.40 12.08
CA ASP A 67 2.89 -1.68 12.35
C ASP A 67 1.76 -1.91 11.34
N ASP A 68 0.53 -2.12 11.80
CA ASP A 68 -0.67 -2.34 11.01
C ASP A 68 -1.51 -1.06 10.80
N VAL A 69 -1.00 0.10 11.22
CA VAL A 69 -1.73 1.37 11.17
C VAL A 69 -1.28 2.22 9.96
N LEU A 70 -2.23 2.52 9.08
CA LEU A 70 -2.03 3.43 7.94
C LEU A 70 -1.76 4.87 8.43
N ILE A 71 -0.69 5.46 7.94
CA ILE A 71 -0.33 6.88 8.08
C ILE A 71 -0.87 7.60 6.84
N ASP A 72 -2.12 8.05 6.92
CA ASP A 72 -2.88 8.56 5.78
C ASP A 72 -2.24 9.79 5.15
N ASP A 73 -1.74 10.73 5.95
CA ASP A 73 -0.99 11.89 5.42
C ASP A 73 0.23 11.46 4.58
N ALA A 74 0.96 10.44 5.03
CA ALA A 74 2.14 9.96 4.32
C ALA A 74 1.76 9.23 3.02
N TYR A 75 0.72 8.39 3.06
CA TYR A 75 0.18 7.72 1.89
C TYR A 75 -0.37 8.72 0.87
N ILE A 76 -1.23 9.66 1.29
CA ILE A 76 -1.88 10.63 0.40
C ILE A 76 -0.85 11.60 -0.19
N LYS A 77 0.17 11.99 0.57
CA LYS A 77 1.27 12.79 0.02
C LYS A 77 2.04 12.06 -1.09
N ALA A 78 2.19 10.73 -0.98
CA ALA A 78 2.89 9.92 -1.97
C ALA A 78 2.00 9.60 -3.19
N GLU A 79 0.80 9.11 -2.95
CA GLU A 79 -0.10 8.52 -3.97
C GLU A 79 -1.17 9.49 -4.48
N GLY A 80 -1.50 10.52 -3.70
CA GLY A 80 -2.47 11.57 -4.06
C GLY A 80 -1.93 12.60 -5.05
N ASN A 81 -1.13 12.16 -6.03
CA ASN A 81 -0.53 13.01 -7.05
C ASN A 81 -1.33 12.93 -8.39
N GLY A 82 -0.90 13.69 -9.40
CA GLY A 82 -1.49 13.66 -10.74
C GLY A 82 -3.01 13.93 -10.72
N ILE A 83 -3.79 12.98 -11.22
CA ILE A 83 -5.25 13.09 -11.29
C ILE A 83 -5.93 13.15 -9.90
N LEU A 84 -5.26 12.62 -8.87
CA LEU A 84 -5.73 12.59 -7.49
C LEU A 84 -5.33 13.85 -6.69
N ALA A 85 -4.52 14.75 -7.26
CA ALA A 85 -4.00 15.93 -6.55
C ALA A 85 -5.07 16.85 -5.95
N LYS A 86 -6.28 16.86 -6.51
CA LYS A 86 -7.43 17.66 -6.02
C LYS A 86 -8.46 16.80 -5.28
N ARG A 87 -8.05 15.64 -4.77
CA ARG A 87 -8.92 14.62 -4.16
C ARG A 87 -8.52 14.29 -2.73
N GLY A 88 -7.63 15.09 -2.11
CA GLY A 88 -7.13 14.86 -0.74
C GLY A 88 -8.24 14.53 0.26
N ASP A 89 -9.30 15.33 0.33
CA ASP A 89 -10.43 15.10 1.25
C ASP A 89 -11.12 13.74 0.99
N GLN A 90 -11.28 13.36 -0.28
CA GLN A 90 -11.86 12.06 -0.63
C GLN A 90 -10.93 10.91 -0.23
N LEU A 91 -9.63 11.07 -0.44
CA LEU A 91 -8.63 10.07 -0.04
C LEU A 91 -8.56 9.92 1.49
N HIS A 92 -8.69 11.01 2.26
CA HIS A 92 -8.78 10.93 3.71
C HIS A 92 -10.06 10.23 4.17
N ASN A 93 -11.18 10.45 3.49
CA ASN A 93 -12.42 9.73 3.80
C ASN A 93 -12.31 8.24 3.48
N PHE A 94 -11.69 7.87 2.36
CA PHE A 94 -11.35 6.48 2.06
C PHE A 94 -10.49 5.87 3.16
N ALA A 95 -9.44 6.57 3.60
CA ALA A 95 -8.58 6.12 4.68
C ALA A 95 -9.34 5.90 5.99
N LYS A 96 -10.27 6.80 6.37
CA LYS A 96 -11.11 6.63 7.57
C LYS A 96 -11.94 5.35 7.52
N GLU A 97 -12.50 5.03 6.35
CA GLU A 97 -13.30 3.81 6.16
C GLU A 97 -12.41 2.56 6.16
N CYS A 98 -11.32 2.57 5.39
CA CYS A 98 -10.45 1.40 5.23
C CYS A 98 -9.68 1.04 6.50
N LYS A 99 -9.32 2.01 7.33
CA LYS A 99 -8.63 1.79 8.62
C LYS A 99 -9.46 0.98 9.63
N LEU A 100 -10.76 0.77 9.39
CA LEU A 100 -11.62 -0.05 10.23
C LEU A 100 -11.48 -1.55 9.95
N LEU A 101 -10.81 -1.93 8.86
CA LEU A 101 -10.59 -3.33 8.50
C LEU A 101 -9.55 -3.97 9.41
N VAL A 102 -9.84 -5.18 9.87
CA VAL A 102 -8.95 -5.96 10.75
C VAL A 102 -8.82 -7.36 10.18
N GLY A 103 -7.58 -7.77 9.91
CA GLY A 103 -7.26 -9.09 9.42
C GLY A 103 -6.93 -10.08 10.53
N ALA A 104 -6.67 -11.33 10.13
CA ALA A 104 -6.30 -12.39 11.06
C ALA A 104 -4.96 -12.14 11.79
N ASN A 105 -4.09 -11.30 11.20
CA ASN A 105 -2.82 -10.86 11.76
C ASN A 105 -2.44 -9.48 11.18
N LYS A 106 -1.27 -8.93 11.58
CA LYS A 106 -0.80 -7.62 11.10
C LYS A 106 -0.63 -7.56 9.57
N CYS A 107 -0.04 -8.59 8.96
CA CYS A 107 0.15 -8.63 7.51
C CYS A 107 -1.19 -8.62 6.77
N ASP A 108 -2.14 -9.43 7.25
CA ASP A 108 -3.48 -9.50 6.69
C ASP A 108 -4.26 -8.19 6.88
N THR A 109 -4.10 -7.53 8.03
CA THR A 109 -4.70 -6.21 8.29
C THR A 109 -4.19 -5.18 7.29
N VAL A 110 -2.86 -5.05 7.13
CA VAL A 110 -2.27 -4.11 6.17
C VAL A 110 -2.68 -4.43 4.74
N PHE A 111 -2.76 -5.72 4.39
CA PHE A 111 -3.24 -6.16 3.09
C PHE A 111 -4.69 -5.72 2.84
N GLN A 112 -5.60 -5.95 3.78
CA GLN A 112 -7.00 -5.54 3.66
C GLN A 112 -7.15 -4.01 3.54
N VAL A 113 -6.46 -3.25 4.39
CA VAL A 113 -6.49 -1.76 4.35
C VAL A 113 -5.97 -1.24 3.02
N THR A 114 -4.87 -1.80 2.50
CA THR A 114 -4.26 -1.38 1.24
C THR A 114 -5.17 -1.67 0.05
N ASN A 115 -5.77 -2.86 -0.02
CA ASN A 115 -6.69 -3.20 -1.10
C ASN A 115 -7.98 -2.36 -1.04
N CYS A 116 -8.50 -2.07 0.16
CA CYS A 116 -9.65 -1.17 0.31
C CYS A 116 -9.35 0.24 -0.24
N MET A 117 -8.15 0.77 0.00
CA MET A 117 -7.73 2.05 -0.57
C MET A 117 -7.64 1.99 -2.10
N ASP A 118 -7.02 0.94 -2.64
CA ASP A 118 -6.86 0.72 -4.08
C ASP A 118 -8.21 0.57 -4.79
N ASP A 119 -9.14 -0.21 -4.24
CA ASP A 119 -10.49 -0.39 -4.79
C ASP A 119 -11.27 0.91 -4.82
N LYS A 120 -11.25 1.70 -3.75
CA LYS A 120 -11.91 3.01 -3.70
C LYS A 120 -11.29 4.01 -4.69
N ILE A 121 -9.97 3.98 -4.86
CA ILE A 121 -9.27 4.81 -5.85
C ILE A 121 -9.65 4.37 -7.27
N LYS A 122 -9.64 3.07 -7.57
CA LYS A 122 -10.08 2.52 -8.86
C LYS A 122 -11.52 2.92 -9.18
N GLU A 123 -12.42 2.81 -8.20
CA GLU A 123 -13.81 3.24 -8.35
C GLU A 123 -13.90 4.74 -8.65
N LEU A 124 -13.16 5.58 -7.92
CA LEU A 124 -13.09 7.01 -8.18
C LEU A 124 -12.58 7.30 -9.59
N LEU A 125 -11.52 6.63 -10.05
CA LEU A 125 -10.95 6.81 -11.39
C LEU A 125 -11.94 6.38 -12.49
N ARG A 126 -12.66 5.29 -12.27
CA ARG A 126 -13.73 4.82 -13.16
C ARG A 126 -14.88 5.82 -13.24
N LEU A 127 -15.31 6.40 -12.11
CA LEU A 127 -16.33 7.45 -12.09
C LEU A 127 -15.89 8.72 -12.83
N LEU A 128 -14.58 8.99 -12.85
CA LEU A 128 -13.98 10.08 -13.62
C LEU A 128 -13.79 9.75 -15.11
N LYS A 129 -14.17 8.55 -15.56
CA LYS A 129 -14.02 8.03 -16.94
C LYS A 129 -12.56 7.97 -17.42
N LEU A 130 -11.64 7.70 -16.49
CA LEU A 130 -10.21 7.60 -16.78
C LEU A 130 -9.75 6.15 -16.95
N PHE A 131 -10.60 5.21 -16.57
CA PHE A 131 -10.49 3.76 -16.70
C PHE A 131 -11.88 3.16 -16.90
#